data_AF-A0A3S1FFV7-F1
#
_entry.id   AF-A0A3S1FFV7-F1
#
_cell.length_a   1.000
_cell.length_b   1.000
_cell.length_c   1.000
_cell.angle_alpha   90.00
_cell.angle_beta   90.00
_cell.angle_gamma   90.00
#
_symmetry.space_group_name_H-M   'P 1'
#
loop_
_entity.id
_entity.type
_entity.pdbx_description
1 polymer ?
#
loop_
_entity_poly.entity_id
_entity_poly.type
_entity_poly.pdbx_seq_one_letter_code
_entity_poly.pdbx_strand_id
1 'polypeptide(L)'
;MRAMLFGLMLLLPTMALAEPIETQKIITALTGDWNGDGAVDLVMIVETKPGDPMDMYFFLRDREANFLKPAGIVREQIYGEWNGYDRPGYGASDTEPELSTLPNGSINLY
;
A
#
# COMPACT_ATOMS: atom_id res chain seq x y z
N MET A 1 13.08 43.78 36.51
CA MET A 1 12.95 42.36 36.89
C MET A 1 11.53 41.90 36.63
N ARG A 2 11.30 41.03 35.65
CA ARG A 2 10.14 40.13 35.56
C ARG A 2 10.49 39.08 34.50
N ALA A 3 10.93 37.93 34.99
CA ALA A 3 11.11 36.73 34.20
C ALA A 3 9.74 36.33 33.61
N MET A 4 9.70 36.02 32.32
CA MET A 4 8.67 35.18 31.74
C MET A 4 9.36 34.00 31.08
N LEU A 5 9.80 33.07 31.93
CA LEU A 5 9.83 31.65 31.60
C LEU A 5 8.37 31.22 31.54
N PHE A 6 7.83 30.77 30.41
CA PHE A 6 6.77 29.76 30.36
C PHE A 6 6.49 29.37 28.91
N GLY A 7 6.61 28.06 28.62
CA GLY A 7 5.99 27.49 27.43
C GLY A 7 6.85 26.56 26.59
N LEU A 8 7.67 25.68 27.19
CA LEU A 8 8.11 24.49 26.46
C LEU A 8 6.94 23.48 26.46
N MET A 9 5.99 23.67 25.54
CA MET A 9 4.93 22.70 25.26
C MET A 9 5.60 21.39 24.83
N LEU A 10 5.37 20.33 25.60
CA LEU A 10 5.76 18.96 25.27
C LEU A 10 5.16 18.57 23.92
N LEU A 11 5.95 18.63 22.86
CA LEU A 11 5.68 17.94 21.60
C LEU A 11 5.87 16.44 21.84
N LEU A 12 4.82 15.78 22.36
CA LEU A 12 4.77 14.33 22.37
C LEU A 12 4.72 13.87 20.91
N PRO A 13 5.64 13.00 20.45
CA PRO A 13 5.54 12.44 19.12
C PRO A 13 4.27 11.59 19.05
N THR A 14 3.30 12.02 18.25
CA THR A 14 2.21 11.13 17.80
C THR A 14 2.85 10.08 16.90
N MET A 15 3.07 8.89 17.46
CA MET A 15 3.35 7.69 16.68
C MET A 15 2.08 7.37 15.91
N ALA A 16 2.03 7.74 14.63
CA ALA A 16 1.01 7.22 13.73
C ALA A 16 1.29 5.73 13.55
N LEU A 17 0.44 4.88 14.14
CA LEU A 17 0.45 3.46 13.82
C LEU A 17 -0.04 3.31 12.38
N ALA A 18 0.63 2.45 11.60
CA ALA A 18 0.13 2.09 10.29
C ALA A 18 -1.26 1.47 10.44
N GLU A 19 -2.21 1.92 9.63
CA GLU A 19 -3.52 1.30 9.56
C GLU A 19 -3.36 -0.16 9.12
N PRO A 20 -4.08 -1.10 9.74
CA PRO A 20 -4.00 -2.50 9.36
C PRO A 20 -4.53 -2.68 7.94
N ILE A 21 -3.81 -3.49 7.14
CA ILE A 21 -4.31 -3.94 5.85
C ILE A 21 -5.37 -5.02 6.10
N GLU A 22 -6.60 -4.75 5.68
CA GLU A 22 -7.66 -5.76 5.67
C GLU A 22 -7.35 -6.80 4.59
N THR A 23 -6.92 -7.99 4.98
CA THR A 23 -6.46 -9.03 4.04
C THR A 23 -7.52 -9.44 3.02
N GLN A 24 -8.80 -9.36 3.40
CA GLN A 24 -9.96 -9.62 2.55
C GLN A 24 -10.13 -8.62 1.40
N LYS A 25 -9.51 -7.43 1.51
CA LYS A 25 -9.57 -6.35 0.52
C LYS A 25 -8.34 -6.31 -0.39
N ILE A 26 -7.42 -7.26 -0.26
CA ILE A 26 -6.29 -7.39 -1.18
C ILE A 26 -6.83 -7.94 -2.50
N ILE A 27 -6.76 -7.12 -3.56
CA ILE A 27 -7.31 -7.45 -4.87
C ILE A 27 -6.30 -8.26 -5.68
N THR A 28 -5.06 -7.75 -5.76
CA THR A 28 -3.98 -8.39 -6.48
C THR A 28 -2.62 -8.05 -5.85
N ALA A 29 -1.61 -8.86 -6.16
CA ALA A 29 -0.26 -8.70 -5.67
C ALA A 29 0.75 -9.13 -6.74
N LEU A 30 1.89 -8.43 -6.80
CA LEU A 30 2.96 -8.74 -7.73
C LEU A 30 4.32 -8.66 -7.03
N THR A 31 5.20 -9.61 -7.33
CA THR A 31 6.58 -9.63 -6.85
C THR A 31 7.55 -9.27 -7.96
N GLY A 32 8.62 -8.55 -7.63
CA GLY A 32 9.65 -8.13 -8.58
C GLY A 32 10.80 -7.43 -7.85
N ASP A 33 11.79 -6.93 -8.57
CA ASP A 33 12.87 -6.11 -8.02
C ASP A 33 12.57 -4.64 -8.37
N TRP A 34 11.82 -3.97 -7.50
CA TRP A 34 11.24 -2.66 -7.79
C TRP A 34 12.18 -1.52 -7.50
N ASN A 35 13.19 -1.76 -6.65
CA ASN A 35 14.22 -0.78 -6.31
C ASN A 35 15.57 -1.05 -6.99
N GLY A 36 15.71 -2.16 -7.73
CA GLY A 36 16.90 -2.51 -8.50
C GLY A 36 18.05 -3.05 -7.64
N ASP A 37 17.78 -3.53 -6.44
CA ASP A 37 18.81 -4.02 -5.51
C ASP A 37 19.10 -5.53 -5.64
N GLY A 38 18.36 -6.21 -6.52
CA GLY A 38 18.45 -7.64 -6.79
C GLY A 38 17.64 -8.53 -5.85
N ALA A 39 16.88 -7.96 -4.90
CA ALA A 39 15.98 -8.69 -4.01
C ALA A 39 14.55 -8.74 -4.57
N VAL A 40 13.76 -9.71 -4.09
CA VAL A 40 12.35 -9.85 -4.49
C VAL A 40 11.46 -9.08 -3.52
N ASP A 41 10.96 -7.95 -3.99
CA ASP A 41 10.00 -7.04 -3.37
C ASP A 41 8.55 -7.48 -3.62
N LEU A 42 7.62 -6.74 -3.03
CA LEU A 42 6.18 -6.95 -3.14
C LEU A 42 5.46 -5.62 -3.37
N VAL A 43 4.51 -5.63 -4.30
CA VAL A 43 3.48 -4.60 -4.44
C VAL A 43 2.10 -5.24 -4.30
N MET A 44 1.15 -4.56 -3.67
CA MET A 44 -0.24 -5.01 -3.52
C MET A 44 -1.21 -3.88 -3.86
N ILE A 45 -2.35 -4.22 -4.46
CA ILE A 45 -3.50 -3.32 -4.55
C ILE A 45 -4.52 -3.75 -3.52
N VAL A 46 -4.99 -2.78 -2.73
CA VAL A 46 -5.92 -2.99 -1.64
C VAL A 46 -7.10 -2.05 -1.80
N GLU A 47 -8.30 -2.61 -1.90
CA GLU A 47 -9.53 -1.83 -1.85
C GLU A 47 -9.66 -1.16 -0.48
N THR A 48 -9.97 0.14 -0.47
CA THR A 48 -10.22 0.87 0.77
C THR A 48 -11.70 0.74 1.14
N LYS A 49 -12.58 1.06 0.18
CA LYS A 49 -14.04 0.91 0.23
C LYS A 49 -14.60 0.53 -1.16
N PRO A 50 -15.74 -0.17 -1.20
CA PRO A 50 -16.39 -0.53 -2.46
C PRO A 50 -16.71 0.68 -3.34
N GLY A 51 -16.14 0.71 -4.55
CA GLY A 51 -16.36 1.77 -5.54
C GLY A 51 -15.51 3.04 -5.34
N ASP A 52 -14.68 3.10 -4.29
CA ASP A 52 -13.67 4.16 -4.12
C ASP A 52 -12.37 3.75 -4.82
N PRO A 53 -11.53 4.72 -5.24
CA PRO A 53 -10.18 4.42 -5.69
C PRO A 53 -9.38 3.64 -4.63
N MET A 54 -8.64 2.64 -5.09
CA MET A 54 -7.89 1.72 -4.26
C MET A 54 -6.47 2.26 -3.98
N ASP A 55 -5.83 1.67 -2.98
CA ASP A 55 -4.46 1.99 -2.57
C ASP A 55 -3.47 0.96 -3.11
N MET A 56 -2.27 1.40 -3.47
CA MET A 56 -1.16 0.52 -3.84
C MET A 56 -0.06 0.60 -2.78
N TYR A 57 0.24 -0.55 -2.16
CA TYR A 57 1.24 -0.68 -1.10
C TYR A 57 2.52 -1.28 -1.65
N PHE A 58 3.66 -0.70 -1.27
CA PHE A 58 4.99 -1.18 -1.61
C PHE A 58 5.71 -1.72 -0.39
N PHE A 59 6.32 -2.90 -0.56
CA PHE A 59 7.20 -3.49 0.43
C PHE A 59 8.50 -3.91 -0.22
N LEU A 60 9.62 -3.43 0.33
CA LEU A 60 10.96 -3.77 -0.15
C LEU A 60 11.55 -4.87 0.72
N ARG A 61 12.26 -5.81 0.11
CA ARG A 61 12.91 -6.90 0.84
C ARG A 61 14.18 -6.41 1.52
N ASP A 62 14.27 -6.68 2.82
CA ASP A 62 15.52 -6.58 3.55
C ASP A 62 16.43 -7.75 3.15
N ARG A 63 17.62 -7.43 2.64
CA ARG A 63 18.57 -8.42 2.09
C ARG A 63 19.32 -9.18 3.17
N GLU A 64 19.54 -8.56 4.32
CA GLU A 64 20.27 -9.18 5.42
C GLU A 64 19.36 -10.08 6.26
N ALA A 65 18.13 -9.64 6.51
CA ALA A 65 17.20 -10.26 7.45
C ALA A 65 16.02 -10.99 6.77
N ASN A 66 15.91 -10.90 5.44
CA ASN A 66 14.99 -11.67 4.61
C ASN A 66 13.49 -11.48 4.92
N PHE A 67 13.09 -10.29 5.39
CA PHE A 67 11.70 -9.90 5.59
C PHE A 67 11.33 -8.67 4.75
N LEU A 68 10.05 -8.48 4.49
CA LEU A 68 9.51 -7.33 3.76
C LEU A 68 9.32 -6.13 4.69
N LYS A 69 9.77 -4.95 4.26
CA LYS A 69 9.60 -3.66 4.97
C LYS A 69 8.64 -2.76 4.20
N PRO A 70 7.66 -2.11 4.86
CA PRO A 70 6.85 -1.08 4.21
C PRO A 70 7.74 0.03 3.65
N ALA A 71 7.53 0.38 2.38
CA ALA A 71 8.34 1.39 1.69
C ALA A 71 7.52 2.59 1.23
N GLY A 72 6.23 2.42 0.99
CA GLY A 72 5.35 3.51 0.59
C GLY A 72 3.94 3.06 0.24
N ILE A 73 3.06 4.03 0.10
CA ILE A 73 1.67 3.83 -0.30
C ILE A 73 1.34 4.90 -1.36
N VAL A 74 0.78 4.48 -2.48
CA VAL A 74 0.12 5.38 -3.44
C VAL A 74 -1.37 5.29 -3.13
N ARG A 75 -1.94 6.41 -2.64
CA ARG A 75 -3.31 6.44 -2.13
C ARG A 75 -4.32 6.94 -3.15
N GLU A 76 -5.47 6.30 -3.20
CA GLU A 76 -6.65 6.76 -3.93
C GLU A 76 -6.39 7.06 -5.42
N GLN A 77 -5.47 6.33 -6.06
CA GLN A 77 -5.11 6.53 -7.47
C GLN A 77 -5.47 5.35 -8.38
N ILE A 78 -5.85 4.21 -7.80
CA ILE A 78 -6.09 2.99 -8.57
C ILE A 78 -7.59 2.85 -8.79
N TYR A 79 -8.02 2.99 -10.04
CA TYR A 79 -9.42 2.85 -10.43
C TYR A 79 -9.71 1.42 -10.85
N GLY A 80 -10.88 0.92 -10.50
CA GLY A 80 -11.35 -0.42 -10.82
C GLY A 80 -12.57 -0.76 -9.98
N GLU A 81 -13.22 -1.88 -10.28
CA GLU A 81 -14.26 -2.41 -9.41
C GLU A 81 -13.87 -3.81 -8.96
N TRP A 82 -13.98 -4.07 -7.66
CA TRP A 82 -13.95 -5.41 -7.11
C TRP A 82 -15.29 -5.67 -6.45
N ASN A 83 -16.04 -6.68 -6.93
CA ASN A 83 -17.39 -6.94 -6.44
C ASN A 83 -17.51 -8.26 -5.66
N GLY A 84 -16.39 -8.93 -5.37
CA GLY A 84 -16.38 -10.31 -4.88
C GLY A 84 -16.54 -10.50 -3.37
N TYR A 85 -16.19 -9.51 -2.53
CA TYR A 85 -16.11 -9.73 -1.07
C TYR A 85 -17.40 -9.35 -0.32
N ASP A 86 -17.84 -8.09 -0.40
CA ASP A 86 -19.00 -7.58 0.38
C ASP A 86 -20.35 -7.71 -0.35
N ARG A 87 -20.36 -8.23 -1.58
CA ARG A 87 -21.56 -8.31 -2.45
C ARG A 87 -21.78 -9.73 -2.99
N PRO A 88 -22.26 -10.66 -2.16
CA PRO A 88 -22.54 -12.03 -2.61
C PRO A 88 -23.53 -12.00 -3.80
N GLY A 89 -23.11 -12.59 -4.92
CA GLY A 89 -23.92 -12.69 -6.16
C GLY A 89 -23.51 -11.74 -7.29
N TYR A 90 -22.59 -10.80 -7.05
CA TYR A 90 -21.86 -10.16 -8.15
C TYR A 90 -20.71 -11.08 -8.60
N GLY A 91 -20.65 -11.39 -9.89
CA GLY A 91 -19.49 -12.06 -10.48
C GLY A 91 -18.25 -11.18 -10.37
N ALA A 92 -17.07 -11.78 -10.59
CA ALA A 92 -15.83 -11.02 -10.79
C ALA A 92 -16.09 -9.88 -11.80
N SER A 93 -15.56 -8.69 -11.51
CA SER A 93 -15.72 -7.56 -12.42
C SER A 93 -14.75 -7.69 -13.58
N ASP A 94 -15.12 -7.26 -14.78
CA ASP A 94 -14.18 -7.14 -15.91
C ASP A 94 -13.22 -5.94 -15.75
N THR A 95 -13.30 -5.22 -14.63
CA THR A 95 -12.52 -4.00 -14.32
C THR A 95 -11.67 -4.12 -13.05
N GLU A 96 -11.36 -5.35 -12.65
CA GLU A 96 -10.45 -5.60 -11.54
C GLU A 96 -9.04 -5.16 -11.94
N PRO A 97 -8.33 -4.40 -11.09
CA PRO A 97 -7.00 -3.94 -11.42
C PRO A 97 -6.03 -5.11 -11.51
N GLU A 98 -5.26 -5.16 -12.60
CA GLU A 98 -4.24 -6.18 -12.80
C GLU A 98 -2.83 -5.59 -12.76
N LEU A 99 -1.89 -6.36 -12.20
CA LEU A 99 -0.48 -5.99 -12.11
C LEU A 99 0.37 -6.92 -12.97
N SER A 100 1.29 -6.33 -13.75
CA SER A 100 2.29 -7.08 -14.49
C SER A 100 3.66 -6.39 -14.47
N THR A 101 4.72 -7.20 -14.58
CA THR A 101 6.10 -6.71 -14.64
C THR A 101 6.48 -6.41 -16.09
N LEU A 102 7.09 -5.26 -16.34
CA LEU A 102 7.70 -4.93 -17.62
C LEU A 102 9.21 -5.26 -17.64
N PRO A 103 9.81 -5.55 -18.82
CA PRO A 103 11.23 -5.92 -18.92
C PRO A 103 12.23 -4.87 -18.41
N ASN A 104 11.81 -3.61 -18.33
CA ASN A 104 12.60 -2.50 -17.81
C ASN A 104 12.49 -2.34 -16.28
N GLY A 105 11.83 -3.27 -15.58
CA GLY A 105 11.64 -3.23 -14.13
C GLY A 105 10.48 -2.35 -13.66
N SER A 106 9.72 -1.69 -14.57
CA SER A 106 8.52 -0.96 -14.16
C SER A 106 7.33 -1.89 -13.97
N ILE A 107 6.40 -1.47 -13.12
CA ILE A 107 5.11 -2.11 -12.92
C ILE A 107 4.13 -1.52 -13.95
N ASN A 108 3.38 -2.38 -14.60
CA ASN A 108 2.26 -2.00 -15.43
C ASN A 108 0.94 -2.35 -14.73
N LEU A 109 -0.02 -1.43 -14.84
CA LEU A 109 -1.33 -1.49 -14.21
C LEU A 109 -2.40 -1.43 -15.30
N TYR A 110 -3.33 -2.38 -15.26
CA TYR A 110 -4.50 -2.44 -16.15
C TYR A 110 -5.80 -2.29 -15.36
#